data_AF-A0A8H8MPG5-F1
#
_entry.id   AF-A0A8H8MPG5-F1
#
_cell.length_a   1.000
_cell.length_b   1.000
_cell.length_c   1.000
_cell.angle_alpha   90.00
_cell.angle_beta   90.00
_cell.angle_gamma   90.00
#
_symmetry.space_group_name_H-M   'P 1'
#
loop_
_entity.id
_entity.type
_entity.pdbx_description
1 polymer ?
#
loop_
_entity_poly.entity_id
_entity_poly.type
_entity_poly.pdbx_seq_one_letter_code
_entity_poly.pdbx_strand_id
1 'polypeptide(L)'
;MRLTIFPHSKYSTPKFGEIDGHENLELVQEPDSKLLPRAPRGGGKGGGGKGGDGGGGGGGGGGGGGAGAGAGAGGSRGTSRGVSFGSGSRGSSTYGAGGGSRSTIASGAFAGRSVGGGRRDQVYGNSRYGSGYTYGGGSYVSGRGFPFGYWPVYVPVVSGVGYYGYREYGPADNSSRPGGSMQQALVRSSSWGAANARRWMLGERQATNGTNSTTSPSLPINNATASYYIVGDADTVAAVMEELVSACSVVNASGTPVIELNSTVHVEQAVQYYRASSFMLALTSYNNTASLPSNAPADNSTAAPPPSTDTPLPLGTDMNFLNCLNTTIGASIPIMDSAAPRSFQAVGSLNAVGVVWLFVWLLKMI
;
A
#
# COMPACT_ATOMS: atom_id res chain seq x y z
N MET A 1 44.38 44.01 -29.54
CA MET A 1 43.47 43.34 -30.48
C MET A 1 42.05 43.49 -29.97
N ARG A 2 41.17 44.03 -30.81
CA ARG A 2 39.71 44.16 -30.60
C ARG A 2 39.03 42.80 -30.73
N LEU A 3 38.02 42.56 -29.91
CA LEU A 3 36.73 41.92 -30.28
C LEU A 3 35.73 42.26 -29.15
N THR A 4 35.00 43.36 -29.29
CA THR A 4 33.60 43.45 -29.81
C THR A 4 32.57 42.79 -28.91
N ILE A 5 31.93 43.64 -28.11
CA ILE A 5 30.65 43.42 -27.43
C ILE A 5 29.54 43.77 -28.43
N PHE A 6 28.56 42.87 -28.60
CA PHE A 6 27.29 43.14 -29.27
C PHE A 6 26.12 42.68 -28.38
N PRO A 7 24.91 43.26 -28.54
CA PRO A 7 24.06 43.65 -27.43
C PRO A 7 22.90 42.68 -27.11
N HIS A 8 22.33 42.94 -25.92
CA HIS A 8 21.04 42.51 -25.40
C HIS A 8 19.99 42.11 -26.45
N SER A 9 19.55 40.85 -26.40
CA SER A 9 18.22 40.47 -26.88
C SER A 9 17.19 40.85 -25.81
N LYS A 10 16.29 41.77 -26.16
CA LYS A 10 15.06 42.04 -25.42
C LYS A 10 14.11 40.87 -25.65
N TYR A 11 13.96 39.99 -24.66
CA TYR A 11 12.78 39.13 -24.62
C TYR A 11 11.60 39.95 -24.11
N SER A 12 10.72 40.26 -25.05
CA SER A 12 9.41 40.84 -24.80
C SER A 12 8.61 39.90 -23.90
N THR A 13 8.14 40.44 -22.78
CA THR A 13 7.10 39.82 -21.95
C THR A 13 5.83 39.63 -22.78
N PRO A 14 5.22 38.44 -22.84
CA PRO A 14 3.84 38.34 -23.26
C PRO A 14 2.97 38.96 -22.17
N LYS A 15 2.17 39.94 -22.60
CA LYS A 15 1.17 40.63 -21.79
C LYS A 15 0.25 39.61 -21.11
N PHE A 16 0.04 39.82 -19.81
CA PHE A 16 -1.10 39.29 -19.07
C PHE A 16 -2.38 39.67 -19.83
N GLY A 17 -3.06 38.67 -20.38
CA GLY A 17 -4.45 38.77 -20.77
C GLY A 17 -5.29 38.45 -19.54
N GLU A 18 -5.97 39.48 -19.05
CA GLU A 18 -7.02 39.44 -18.05
C GLU A 18 -8.09 38.44 -18.50
N ILE A 19 -8.24 37.33 -17.75
CA ILE A 19 -9.34 36.39 -17.97
C ILE A 19 -10.47 36.87 -17.06
N ASP A 20 -11.39 37.61 -17.68
CA ASP A 20 -12.67 38.00 -17.11
C ASP A 20 -13.42 36.76 -16.60
N GLY A 21 -13.72 36.76 -15.31
CA GLY A 21 -14.56 35.78 -14.67
C GLY A 21 -16.02 36.12 -14.91
N HIS A 22 -16.58 35.74 -16.05
CA HIS A 22 -18.01 35.60 -16.28
C HIS A 22 -18.22 34.80 -17.57
N GLU A 23 -18.39 33.47 -17.44
CA GLU A 23 -19.19 32.60 -18.33
C GLU A 23 -18.93 31.13 -17.96
N ASN A 24 -19.76 30.59 -17.07
CA ASN A 24 -19.88 29.15 -16.85
C ASN A 24 -21.34 28.79 -16.54
N LEU A 25 -22.23 29.30 -17.40
CA LEU A 25 -23.65 28.98 -17.42
C LEU A 25 -24.11 28.86 -18.88
N GLU A 26 -23.61 27.85 -19.59
CA GLU A 26 -24.37 27.16 -20.64
C GLU A 26 -23.52 25.99 -21.13
N LEU A 27 -23.93 24.78 -20.77
CA LEU A 27 -23.81 23.52 -21.52
C LEU A 27 -24.35 22.38 -20.62
N VAL A 28 -25.56 22.58 -20.11
CA VAL A 28 -26.46 21.46 -19.83
C VAL A 28 -27.14 21.17 -21.16
N GLN A 29 -26.59 20.22 -21.91
CA GLN A 29 -27.27 19.63 -23.04
C GLN A 29 -27.47 18.15 -22.75
N GLU A 30 -28.73 17.83 -22.48
CA GLU A 30 -29.28 16.49 -22.31
C GLU A 30 -28.99 15.61 -23.54
N PRO A 31 -28.67 14.32 -23.35
CA PRO A 31 -29.09 13.30 -24.29
C PRO A 31 -30.45 12.74 -23.87
N ASP A 32 -31.46 13.22 -24.58
CA ASP A 32 -32.83 12.69 -24.63
C ASP A 32 -32.79 11.18 -24.96
N SER A 33 -33.25 10.33 -24.01
CA SER A 33 -33.59 8.93 -24.30
C SER A 33 -34.91 8.60 -23.61
N LYS A 34 -35.98 8.92 -24.33
CA LYS A 34 -37.35 8.52 -24.03
C LYS A 34 -37.63 7.09 -24.52
N LEU A 35 -38.40 6.37 -23.70
CA LEU A 35 -39.23 5.17 -23.96
C LEU A 35 -38.48 3.81 -23.85
N LEU A 36 -38.86 2.86 -22.98
CA LEU A 36 -40.19 2.43 -22.52
C LEU A 36 -40.17 1.86 -21.08
N PRO A 37 -41.27 1.99 -20.30
CA PRO A 37 -41.40 1.39 -18.97
C PRO A 37 -41.86 -0.08 -19.03
N ARG A 38 -41.22 -0.96 -18.25
CA ARG A 38 -41.65 -2.36 -18.07
C ARG A 38 -42.57 -2.44 -16.85
N ALA A 39 -43.83 -2.82 -17.08
CA ALA A 39 -44.88 -2.97 -16.06
C ALA A 39 -44.64 -4.18 -15.12
N PRO A 40 -45.21 -4.19 -13.90
CA PRO A 40 -45.24 -5.35 -13.02
C PRO A 40 -46.65 -5.99 -13.01
N ARG A 41 -46.79 -7.28 -13.37
CA ARG A 41 -47.93 -8.12 -12.93
C ARG A 41 -47.85 -9.61 -13.33
N GLY A 42 -48.22 -10.47 -12.36
CA GLY A 42 -48.81 -11.82 -12.55
C GLY A 42 -47.80 -12.96 -12.67
N GLY A 43 -47.91 -14.12 -12.02
CA GLY A 43 -49.02 -14.74 -11.28
C GLY A 43 -49.26 -16.17 -11.78
N GLY A 44 -48.93 -17.18 -10.96
CA GLY A 44 -49.73 -18.42 -10.83
C GLY A 44 -49.30 -19.73 -11.51
N LYS A 45 -49.49 -20.82 -10.72
CA LYS A 45 -49.65 -22.27 -11.05
C LYS A 45 -48.35 -23.06 -11.33
N GLY A 46 -48.12 -24.29 -10.86
CA GLY A 46 -48.93 -25.30 -10.14
C GLY A 46 -48.55 -26.72 -10.63
N GLY A 47 -48.44 -27.71 -9.72
CA GLY A 47 -48.23 -29.17 -9.98
C GLY A 47 -46.99 -29.71 -9.25
N GLY A 48 -46.97 -30.70 -8.34
CA GLY A 48 -47.81 -31.89 -8.09
C GLY A 48 -47.33 -33.05 -9.00
N GLY A 49 -46.88 -34.25 -8.59
CA GLY A 49 -46.68 -34.98 -7.33
C GLY A 49 -46.22 -36.43 -7.65
N LYS A 50 -46.10 -37.29 -6.61
CA LYS A 50 -45.81 -38.77 -6.59
C LYS A 50 -44.34 -39.17 -6.81
N GLY A 51 -43.70 -40.09 -6.06
CA GLY A 51 -44.14 -41.11 -5.10
C GLY A 51 -43.87 -42.52 -5.64
N GLY A 52 -43.14 -43.38 -4.92
CA GLY A 52 -43.10 -44.83 -5.21
C GLY A 52 -41.80 -45.57 -4.85
N ASP A 53 -41.90 -46.45 -3.86
CA ASP A 53 -40.92 -47.32 -3.20
C ASP A 53 -40.39 -48.54 -4.01
N GLY A 54 -39.26 -49.11 -3.55
CA GLY A 54 -39.21 -50.56 -3.24
C GLY A 54 -38.22 -51.50 -3.97
N GLY A 55 -37.18 -51.96 -3.25
CA GLY A 55 -36.53 -53.30 -3.28
C GLY A 55 -35.55 -53.62 -4.43
N GLY A 56 -34.43 -54.34 -4.29
CA GLY A 56 -33.78 -55.05 -3.20
C GLY A 56 -32.63 -55.94 -3.76
N GLY A 57 -31.57 -56.18 -2.96
CA GLY A 57 -30.46 -57.14 -3.18
C GLY A 57 -29.30 -56.60 -4.04
N GLY A 58 -28.01 -56.75 -3.73
CA GLY A 58 -27.25 -57.47 -2.72
C GLY A 58 -25.88 -57.79 -3.33
N GLY A 59 -24.77 -57.49 -2.64
CA GLY A 59 -23.44 -58.03 -2.96
C GLY A 59 -22.27 -57.05 -3.08
N GLY A 60 -21.52 -56.90 -1.99
CA GLY A 60 -20.05 -57.02 -1.94
C GLY A 60 -19.14 -55.99 -2.63
N GLY A 61 -18.34 -55.30 -1.80
CA GLY A 61 -16.91 -55.08 -2.12
C GLY A 61 -16.41 -53.64 -2.10
N GLY A 62 -15.69 -53.30 -1.03
CA GLY A 62 -14.38 -52.60 -1.15
C GLY A 62 -14.35 -51.07 -1.27
N GLY A 63 -13.89 -50.43 -0.19
CA GLY A 63 -12.84 -49.40 -0.24
C GLY A 63 -13.24 -47.97 -0.66
N GLY A 64 -12.99 -47.01 0.25
CA GLY A 64 -12.89 -45.59 -0.10
C GLY A 64 -13.66 -44.68 0.85
N GLY A 65 -13.05 -44.34 1.99
CA GLY A 65 -13.60 -43.35 2.92
C GLY A 65 -13.53 -41.95 2.32
N GLY A 66 -14.69 -41.38 2.01
CA GLY A 66 -14.88 -40.00 1.59
C GLY A 66 -15.89 -39.26 2.49
N ALA A 67 -15.47 -38.07 2.91
CA ALA A 67 -16.24 -36.95 3.45
C ALA A 67 -16.92 -37.08 4.84
N GLY A 68 -16.32 -36.41 5.82
CA GLY A 68 -17.01 -35.87 7.00
C GLY A 68 -16.72 -34.38 7.10
N ALA A 69 -17.52 -33.57 6.39
CA ALA A 69 -17.56 -32.12 6.55
C ALA A 69 -18.16 -31.79 7.92
N GLY A 70 -17.33 -31.29 8.83
CA GLY A 70 -17.76 -30.68 10.09
C GLY A 70 -17.60 -29.17 9.99
N ALA A 71 -18.68 -28.48 9.63
CA ALA A 71 -18.79 -27.03 9.73
C ALA A 71 -18.82 -26.64 11.22
N GLY A 72 -17.81 -25.88 11.66
CA GLY A 72 -17.80 -25.16 12.92
C GLY A 72 -17.62 -23.67 12.63
N ALA A 73 -18.71 -22.91 12.70
CA ALA A 73 -18.73 -21.48 12.50
C ALA A 73 -18.01 -20.75 13.65
N GLY A 74 -17.19 -19.75 13.30
CA GLY A 74 -16.53 -18.89 14.28
C GLY A 74 -15.63 -17.82 13.64
N GLY A 75 -16.24 -16.69 13.23
CA GLY A 75 -15.55 -15.40 13.11
C GLY A 75 -14.85 -15.13 11.78
N SER A 76 -15.59 -14.58 10.82
CA SER A 76 -15.07 -13.85 9.66
C SER A 76 -14.16 -12.70 10.09
N ARG A 77 -12.84 -12.90 10.00
CA ARG A 77 -11.81 -11.85 9.92
C ARG A 77 -11.16 -11.96 8.55
N GLY A 78 -11.01 -10.81 7.89
CA GLY A 78 -10.72 -10.66 6.47
C GLY A 78 -9.67 -11.63 5.93
N THR A 79 -10.00 -12.24 4.79
CA THR A 79 -9.08 -13.09 4.03
C THR A 79 -7.98 -12.20 3.44
N SER A 80 -6.92 -11.94 4.21
CA SER A 80 -5.70 -11.37 3.66
C SER A 80 -5.18 -12.36 2.61
N ARG A 81 -5.15 -11.93 1.35
CA ARG A 81 -4.48 -12.64 0.27
C ARG A 81 -2.99 -12.65 0.61
N GLY A 82 -2.55 -13.68 1.32
CA GLY A 82 -1.15 -13.83 1.69
C GLY A 82 -0.29 -13.94 0.44
N VAL A 83 0.67 -13.03 0.28
CA VAL A 83 1.68 -13.12 -0.77
C VAL A 83 2.59 -14.31 -0.46
N SER A 84 2.64 -15.30 -1.34
CA SER A 84 3.55 -16.44 -1.22
C SER A 84 4.94 -16.06 -1.72
N PHE A 85 5.93 -16.06 -0.85
CA PHE A 85 7.32 -15.80 -1.24
C PHE A 85 7.95 -17.11 -1.74
N GLY A 86 8.38 -17.15 -3.01
CA GLY A 86 8.81 -18.36 -3.73
C GLY A 86 10.00 -19.17 -3.20
N SER A 87 10.45 -19.00 -1.94
CA SER A 87 11.48 -19.84 -1.31
C SER A 87 11.06 -20.50 0.01
N GLY A 88 9.77 -20.48 0.38
CA GLY A 88 9.27 -21.22 1.53
C GLY A 88 7.77 -21.08 1.75
N SER A 89 7.22 -21.91 2.64
CA SER A 89 5.81 -21.89 3.08
C SER A 89 5.45 -20.67 3.94
N ARG A 90 6.11 -19.53 3.73
CA ARG A 90 5.93 -18.31 4.52
C ARG A 90 5.03 -17.37 3.75
N GLY A 91 3.90 -17.02 4.36
CA GLY A 91 3.00 -15.99 3.87
C GLY A 91 3.41 -14.60 4.35
N SER A 92 2.46 -13.67 4.21
CA SER A 92 2.51 -12.33 4.75
C SER A 92 1.21 -12.07 5.49
N SER A 93 1.28 -11.38 6.63
CA SER A 93 0.10 -11.09 7.44
C SER A 93 0.00 -9.62 7.85
N THR A 94 -1.24 -9.12 7.80
CA THR A 94 -1.68 -7.87 8.43
C THR A 94 -1.65 -8.07 9.94
N TYR A 95 -1.10 -7.12 10.69
CA TYR A 95 -0.93 -7.18 12.16
C TYR A 95 -0.03 -8.30 12.71
N GLY A 96 0.57 -9.14 11.85
CA GLY A 96 1.55 -10.12 12.29
C GLY A 96 2.80 -9.47 12.90
N ALA A 97 3.41 -10.18 13.85
CA ALA A 97 4.65 -9.75 14.49
C ALA A 97 5.87 -9.85 13.55
N GLY A 98 5.79 -10.65 12.48
CA GLY A 98 6.90 -10.93 11.58
C GLY A 98 8.02 -11.72 12.24
N GLY A 99 9.27 -11.44 11.87
CA GLY A 99 10.46 -12.04 12.45
C GLY A 99 10.85 -13.40 11.85
N GLY A 100 11.24 -14.34 12.72
CA GLY A 100 11.76 -15.65 12.32
C GLY A 100 13.20 -15.61 11.79
N SER A 101 13.67 -16.74 11.28
CA SER A 101 15.00 -16.85 10.69
C SER A 101 15.08 -16.18 9.33
N ARG A 102 16.19 -15.48 9.06
CA ARG A 102 16.52 -14.96 7.74
C ARG A 102 16.91 -16.12 6.82
N SER A 103 16.46 -16.11 5.57
CA SER A 103 16.86 -17.07 4.53
C SER A 103 17.52 -16.36 3.34
N THR A 104 18.10 -17.13 2.43
CA THR A 104 18.69 -16.61 1.19
C THR A 104 17.77 -16.92 0.02
N ILE A 105 17.56 -15.93 -0.86
CA ILE A 105 16.78 -16.11 -2.08
C ILE A 105 17.56 -17.03 -3.02
N ALA A 106 16.94 -18.14 -3.42
CA ALA A 106 17.61 -19.19 -4.20
C ALA A 106 17.79 -18.83 -5.68
N SER A 107 16.89 -18.03 -6.26
CA SER A 107 16.84 -17.78 -7.70
C SER A 107 16.16 -16.44 -8.05
N GLY A 108 16.25 -16.04 -9.32
CA GLY A 108 15.67 -14.80 -9.84
C GLY A 108 16.60 -13.59 -9.71
N ALA A 109 16.08 -12.39 -10.00
CA ALA A 109 16.85 -11.14 -10.04
C ALA A 109 17.55 -10.78 -8.73
N PHE A 110 17.13 -11.40 -7.62
CA PHE A 110 17.63 -11.14 -6.28
C PHE A 110 18.25 -12.38 -5.63
N ALA A 111 18.64 -13.38 -6.43
CA ALA A 111 19.34 -14.56 -5.94
C ALA A 111 20.57 -14.17 -5.09
N GLY A 112 20.78 -14.87 -3.98
CA GLY A 112 21.85 -14.59 -3.03
C GLY A 112 21.52 -13.49 -2.00
N ARG A 113 20.46 -12.69 -2.21
CA ARG A 113 20.05 -11.68 -1.22
C ARG A 113 19.32 -12.33 -0.05
N SER A 114 19.45 -11.75 1.12
CA SER A 114 18.80 -12.26 2.33
C SER A 114 17.35 -11.76 2.45
N VAL A 115 16.42 -12.60 2.89
CA VAL A 115 14.99 -12.26 3.05
C VAL A 115 14.46 -12.70 4.42
N GLY A 116 13.54 -11.91 5.00
CA GLY A 116 12.90 -12.18 6.28
C GLY A 116 13.71 -11.75 7.52
N GLY A 117 13.13 -12.01 8.70
CA GLY A 117 13.70 -11.69 10.01
C GLY A 117 13.35 -10.29 10.56
N GLY A 118 12.74 -9.42 9.75
CA GLY A 118 12.24 -8.12 10.18
C GLY A 118 10.98 -8.27 11.04
N ARG A 119 10.91 -7.54 12.14
CA ARG A 119 9.78 -7.55 13.08
C ARG A 119 8.89 -6.32 12.94
N ARG A 120 7.64 -6.43 13.37
CA ARG A 120 6.64 -5.35 13.33
C ARG A 120 7.11 -4.03 13.93
N ASP A 121 7.86 -4.06 15.04
CA ASP A 121 8.43 -2.89 15.71
C ASP A 121 9.50 -2.17 14.87
N GLN A 122 10.01 -2.82 13.83
CA GLN A 122 11.08 -2.32 12.96
C GLN A 122 10.57 -1.75 11.63
N VAL A 123 9.25 -1.76 11.39
CA VAL A 123 8.70 -1.37 10.08
C VAL A 123 8.84 0.12 9.79
N TYR A 124 9.00 0.97 10.80
CA TYR A 124 9.09 2.41 10.60
C TYR A 124 10.48 2.82 10.09
N GLY A 125 10.51 3.54 8.98
CA GLY A 125 11.67 4.28 8.49
C GLY A 125 11.61 5.76 8.90
N ASN A 126 11.95 6.65 7.99
CA ASN A 126 11.74 8.09 8.10
C ASN A 126 11.28 8.66 6.74
N SER A 127 11.32 9.99 6.54
CA SER A 127 10.93 10.66 5.29
C SER A 127 11.90 10.42 4.12
N ARG A 128 13.01 9.70 4.35
CA ARG A 128 14.05 9.48 3.33
C ARG A 128 14.03 8.07 2.81
N TYR A 129 14.16 7.97 1.50
CA TYR A 129 14.26 6.70 0.82
C TYR A 129 15.55 5.97 1.25
N GLY A 130 15.45 4.66 1.43
CA GLY A 130 16.50 3.82 2.00
C GLY A 130 16.54 3.74 3.53
N SER A 131 15.59 4.38 4.22
CA SER A 131 15.40 4.20 5.66
C SER A 131 14.64 2.91 6.01
N GLY A 132 14.64 2.55 7.31
CA GLY A 132 13.95 1.37 7.84
C GLY A 132 14.76 0.07 7.78
N TYR A 133 16.04 0.14 7.40
CA TYR A 133 16.97 -0.97 7.55
C TYR A 133 17.61 -0.94 8.95
N THR A 134 17.47 -2.03 9.70
CA THR A 134 18.07 -2.18 11.04
C THR A 134 19.52 -2.66 11.00
N TYR A 135 20.09 -2.80 9.80
CA TYR A 135 21.44 -3.30 9.56
C TYR A 135 22.06 -2.60 8.36
N GLY A 136 23.40 -2.55 8.33
CA GLY A 136 24.18 -1.93 7.26
C GLY A 136 24.13 -0.40 7.30
N GLY A 137 25.29 0.25 7.37
CA GLY A 137 25.39 1.71 7.27
C GLY A 137 25.05 2.24 5.87
N GLY A 138 24.84 3.55 5.74
CA GLY A 138 24.58 4.23 4.46
C GLY A 138 23.10 4.25 4.04
N SER A 139 22.79 5.05 3.02
CA SER A 139 21.42 5.34 2.58
C SER A 139 21.01 4.62 1.29
N TYR A 140 21.94 3.95 0.61
CA TYR A 140 21.66 3.23 -0.62
C TYR A 140 20.95 1.91 -0.36
N VAL A 141 19.91 1.61 -1.14
CA VAL A 141 19.18 0.35 -1.04
C VAL A 141 19.74 -0.76 -1.92
N SER A 142 20.52 -0.43 -2.94
CA SER A 142 21.13 -1.41 -3.87
C SER A 142 21.87 -2.52 -3.11
N GLY A 143 21.64 -3.78 -3.50
CA GLY A 143 22.27 -4.96 -2.89
C GLY A 143 21.80 -5.38 -1.49
N ARG A 144 20.94 -4.62 -0.79
CA ARG A 144 20.47 -4.96 0.58
C ARG A 144 19.54 -6.18 0.66
N GLY A 145 19.42 -6.83 1.82
CA GLY A 145 18.35 -7.83 2.01
C GLY A 145 16.92 -7.25 1.97
N PHE A 146 15.91 -8.11 2.05
CA PHE A 146 14.48 -7.75 2.19
C PHE A 146 13.95 -8.24 3.54
N PRO A 147 14.18 -7.51 4.64
CA PRO A 147 13.89 -7.98 5.99
C PRO A 147 12.41 -8.34 6.21
N PHE A 148 11.52 -7.72 5.46
CA PHE A 148 10.07 -7.94 5.58
C PHE A 148 9.46 -8.73 4.41
N GLY A 149 10.29 -9.27 3.51
CA GLY A 149 9.85 -10.01 2.32
C GLY A 149 9.64 -9.16 1.07
N TYR A 150 9.40 -7.86 1.23
CA TYR A 150 9.12 -6.93 0.13
C TYR A 150 10.35 -6.09 -0.20
N TRP A 151 10.55 -5.82 -1.49
CA TRP A 151 11.65 -4.98 -1.95
C TRP A 151 11.24 -3.50 -2.12
N PRO A 152 12.20 -2.56 -2.00
CA PRO A 152 11.93 -1.11 -2.03
C PRO A 152 11.07 -0.64 -3.20
N VAL A 153 10.31 0.45 -3.03
CA VAL A 153 9.53 1.06 -4.11
C VAL A 153 10.44 1.58 -5.21
N TYR A 154 10.04 1.40 -6.48
CA TYR A 154 10.73 2.00 -7.61
C TYR A 154 10.39 3.48 -7.71
N VAL A 155 11.42 4.31 -7.85
CA VAL A 155 11.29 5.76 -7.90
C VAL A 155 11.69 6.24 -9.30
N PRO A 156 10.76 6.44 -10.24
CA PRO A 156 11.08 6.88 -11.60
C PRO A 156 11.53 8.34 -11.61
N VAL A 157 12.79 8.59 -11.26
CA VAL A 157 13.40 9.93 -11.33
C VAL A 157 14.29 10.04 -12.55
N VAL A 158 14.09 11.14 -13.28
CA VAL A 158 14.72 11.42 -14.58
C VAL A 158 16.20 11.82 -14.45
N SER A 159 16.80 11.75 -13.25
CA SER A 159 18.21 12.10 -13.04
C SER A 159 19.15 10.93 -13.37
N GLY A 160 20.25 11.26 -14.05
CA GLY A 160 21.26 10.29 -14.52
C GLY A 160 21.99 9.54 -13.40
N VAL A 161 21.99 10.07 -12.17
CA VAL A 161 22.48 9.40 -10.96
C VAL A 161 21.37 8.56 -10.35
N GLY A 162 21.59 7.25 -10.20
CA GLY A 162 20.58 6.32 -9.66
C GLY A 162 20.24 6.64 -8.22
N TYR A 163 19.14 7.37 -7.99
CA TYR A 163 18.62 7.80 -6.68
C TYR A 163 18.64 6.67 -5.63
N TYR A 164 19.63 6.68 -4.75
CA TYR A 164 19.85 5.67 -3.71
C TYR A 164 19.84 4.20 -4.22
N GLY A 165 20.12 3.97 -5.50
CA GLY A 165 20.11 2.61 -6.09
C GLY A 165 18.71 2.03 -6.35
N TYR A 166 17.67 2.85 -6.51
CA TYR A 166 16.30 2.40 -6.78
C TYR A 166 16.13 1.52 -8.03
N ARG A 167 17.05 1.64 -9.01
CA ARG A 167 16.93 1.02 -10.33
C ARG A 167 16.81 -0.51 -10.29
N GLU A 168 17.34 -1.16 -9.25
CA GLU A 168 17.23 -2.61 -9.05
C GLU A 168 15.79 -3.11 -8.89
N TYR A 169 14.87 -2.24 -8.49
CA TYR A 169 13.51 -2.63 -8.08
C TYR A 169 12.42 -2.24 -9.08
N GLY A 170 12.84 -1.73 -10.24
CA GLY A 170 11.96 -1.40 -11.34
C GLY A 170 11.75 -2.55 -12.33
N PRO A 171 11.00 -2.29 -13.40
CA PRO A 171 10.09 -1.14 -13.56
C PRO A 171 8.91 -1.16 -12.56
N ALA A 172 8.13 -0.08 -12.50
CA ALA A 172 6.96 0.04 -11.63
C ALA A 172 5.88 -1.02 -11.93
N ASP A 173 5.75 -1.43 -13.20
CA ASP A 173 4.81 -2.45 -13.67
C ASP A 173 5.31 -3.90 -13.46
N ASN A 174 6.47 -4.08 -12.82
CA ASN A 174 7.05 -5.40 -12.56
C ASN A 174 6.13 -6.25 -11.66
N SER A 175 5.43 -7.22 -12.26
CA SER A 175 4.50 -8.12 -11.59
C SER A 175 5.16 -9.24 -10.78
N SER A 176 6.48 -9.41 -10.88
CA SER A 176 7.22 -10.35 -10.02
C SER A 176 7.39 -9.81 -8.60
N ARG A 177 7.01 -8.54 -8.37
CA ARG A 177 6.90 -7.93 -7.05
C ARG A 177 6.04 -8.79 -6.12
N PRO A 178 6.49 -9.04 -4.88
CA PRO A 178 5.60 -9.56 -3.86
C PRO A 178 4.41 -8.60 -3.68
N GLY A 179 3.19 -9.11 -3.90
CA GLY A 179 1.96 -8.33 -3.86
C GLY A 179 1.58 -7.63 -5.18
N GLY A 180 2.27 -7.94 -6.28
CA GLY A 180 1.98 -7.42 -7.60
C GLY A 180 2.65 -6.08 -7.94
N SER A 181 2.36 -5.56 -9.12
CA SER A 181 2.95 -4.32 -9.63
C SER A 181 2.69 -3.13 -8.68
N MET A 182 3.51 -2.08 -8.81
CA MET A 182 3.35 -0.91 -7.96
C MET A 182 2.04 -0.17 -8.24
N GLN A 183 1.39 0.23 -7.17
CA GLN A 183 0.16 1.01 -7.16
C GLN A 183 0.34 2.19 -6.21
N GLN A 184 -0.46 3.21 -6.45
CA GLN A 184 -0.65 4.35 -5.56
C GLN A 184 -2.14 4.56 -5.30
N ALA A 185 -2.52 5.02 -4.12
CA ALA A 185 -3.91 5.35 -3.82
C ALA A 185 -4.01 6.68 -3.06
N LEU A 186 -5.01 7.48 -3.43
CA LEU A 186 -5.30 8.76 -2.81
C LEU A 186 -5.97 8.53 -1.44
N VAL A 187 -5.41 9.14 -0.41
CA VAL A 187 -5.88 9.06 0.98
C VAL A 187 -6.38 10.43 1.41
N ARG A 188 -7.67 10.50 1.73
CA ARG A 188 -8.37 11.72 2.14
C ARG A 188 -9.29 11.42 3.31
N SER A 189 -9.35 12.31 4.30
CA SER A 189 -10.36 12.17 5.35
C SER A 189 -11.75 12.42 4.76
N SER A 190 -12.70 11.57 5.12
CA SER A 190 -14.13 11.74 4.79
C SER A 190 -14.73 13.01 5.39
N SER A 191 -14.15 13.51 6.49
CA SER A 191 -14.61 14.72 7.19
C SER A 191 -14.30 16.03 6.44
N TRP A 192 -13.34 16.02 5.51
CA TRP A 192 -12.87 17.25 4.86
C TRP A 192 -13.90 17.89 3.93
N GLY A 193 -14.78 17.09 3.30
CA GLY A 193 -15.88 17.64 2.49
C GLY A 193 -16.80 18.55 3.31
N ALA A 194 -17.13 18.13 4.54
CA ALA A 194 -17.92 18.92 5.48
C ALA A 194 -17.13 20.12 6.03
N ALA A 195 -15.84 19.97 6.31
CA ALA A 195 -14.99 21.07 6.79
C ALA A 195 -14.82 22.17 5.75
N ASN A 196 -14.62 21.81 4.48
CA ASN A 196 -14.52 22.77 3.38
C ASN A 196 -15.86 23.48 3.13
N ALA A 197 -16.99 22.76 3.13
CA ALA A 197 -18.32 23.37 3.01
C ALA A 197 -18.64 24.35 4.17
N ARG A 198 -18.26 24.02 5.42
CA ARG A 198 -18.42 24.92 6.57
C ARG A 198 -17.53 26.16 6.48
N ARG A 199 -16.32 26.04 5.91
CA ARG A 199 -15.42 27.18 5.68
C ARG A 199 -16.01 28.17 4.68
N TRP A 200 -16.62 27.71 3.59
CA TRP A 200 -17.31 28.58 2.64
C TRP A 200 -18.50 29.30 3.29
N MET A 201 -19.30 28.61 4.13
CA MET A 201 -20.40 29.24 4.85
C MET A 201 -19.98 30.29 5.91
N LEU A 202 -18.82 30.14 6.54
CA LEU A 202 -18.32 31.12 7.52
C LEU A 202 -17.50 32.25 6.88
N GLY A 203 -16.81 31.98 5.76
CA GLY A 203 -16.02 32.96 5.02
C GLY A 203 -16.87 34.03 4.32
N GLU A 204 -18.08 33.67 3.87
CA GLU A 204 -19.01 34.61 3.21
C GLU A 204 -19.47 35.75 4.13
N ARG A 205 -19.47 35.55 5.46
CA ARG A 205 -19.93 36.57 6.43
C ARG A 205 -18.90 37.66 6.72
N GLN A 206 -17.65 37.51 6.28
CA GLN A 206 -16.58 38.48 6.57
C GLN A 206 -16.30 39.44 5.39
N ALA A 207 -16.98 39.27 4.26
CA ALA A 207 -16.78 40.09 3.06
C ALA A 207 -17.67 41.36 2.98
N THR A 208 -18.62 41.58 3.89
CA THR A 208 -19.62 42.67 3.74
C THR A 208 -19.43 43.86 4.69
N ASN A 209 -18.26 44.06 5.30
CA ASN A 209 -18.03 45.28 6.08
C ASN A 209 -16.56 45.72 6.05
N GLY A 210 -16.15 46.37 4.97
CA GLY A 210 -14.80 46.91 4.82
C GLY A 210 -14.60 47.63 3.50
N THR A 211 -14.98 48.89 3.44
CA THR A 211 -14.63 49.85 2.38
C THR A 211 -13.11 50.01 2.26
N ASN A 212 -12.60 50.02 1.01
CA ASN A 212 -11.24 50.38 0.58
C ASN A 212 -10.07 49.51 1.10
N SER A 213 -9.75 48.44 0.37
CA SER A 213 -8.36 48.00 0.16
C SER A 213 -8.24 46.99 -0.99
N THR A 214 -7.51 47.39 -2.02
CA THR A 214 -6.94 46.55 -3.07
C THR A 214 -5.81 45.70 -2.48
N THR A 215 -6.17 44.66 -1.74
CA THR A 215 -5.36 43.47 -1.48
C THR A 215 -6.32 42.42 -0.95
N SER A 216 -6.76 41.48 -1.80
CA SER A 216 -7.35 40.25 -1.28
C SER A 216 -6.35 39.63 -0.32
N PRO A 217 -6.66 39.45 0.98
CA PRO A 217 -5.78 38.69 1.85
C PRO A 217 -5.81 37.25 1.33
N SER A 218 -4.72 36.80 0.71
CA SER A 218 -4.51 35.38 0.49
C SER A 218 -4.56 34.73 1.87
N LEU A 219 -5.67 34.05 2.14
CA LEU A 219 -5.81 33.24 3.36
C LEU A 219 -4.56 32.34 3.43
N PRO A 220 -3.90 32.23 4.59
CA PRO A 220 -2.73 31.36 4.71
C PRO A 220 -3.11 29.96 4.22
N ILE A 221 -2.28 29.38 3.34
CA ILE A 221 -2.46 28.00 2.84
C ILE A 221 -2.48 27.09 4.06
N ASN A 222 -3.68 26.68 4.46
CA ASN A 222 -3.89 25.81 5.60
C ASN A 222 -3.92 24.38 5.09
N ASN A 223 -2.84 23.63 5.34
CA ASN A 223 -2.74 22.22 4.92
C ASN A 223 -3.60 21.27 5.77
N ALA A 224 -4.63 21.78 6.44
CA ALA A 224 -5.54 21.03 7.29
C ALA A 224 -6.38 20.00 6.49
N THR A 225 -6.52 20.20 5.18
CA THR A 225 -7.23 19.29 4.27
C THR A 225 -6.32 18.78 3.13
N ALA A 226 -5.00 18.89 3.30
CA ALA A 226 -4.04 18.39 2.33
C ALA A 226 -4.14 16.86 2.23
N SER A 227 -4.20 16.34 1.00
CA SER A 227 -4.37 14.91 0.74
C SER A 227 -3.05 14.17 0.85
N TYR A 228 -3.14 12.85 1.00
CA TYR A 228 -1.99 11.96 1.03
C TYR A 228 -2.06 10.94 -0.10
N TYR A 229 -0.93 10.35 -0.43
CA TYR A 229 -0.86 9.13 -1.22
C TYR A 229 -0.18 8.05 -0.42
N ILE A 230 -0.67 6.83 -0.57
CA ILE A 230 0.08 5.62 -0.21
C ILE A 230 0.61 4.99 -1.49
N VAL A 231 1.85 4.48 -1.45
CA VAL A 231 2.51 3.86 -2.61
C VAL A 231 3.22 2.59 -2.18
N GLY A 232 3.01 1.50 -2.92
CA GLY A 232 3.58 0.18 -2.64
C GLY A 232 3.18 -0.85 -3.69
N ASP A 233 3.27 -2.13 -3.36
CA ASP A 233 2.69 -3.21 -4.16
C ASP A 233 1.15 -3.22 -4.10
N ALA A 234 0.50 -3.73 -5.15
CA ALA A 234 -0.95 -3.67 -5.32
C ALA A 234 -1.74 -4.26 -4.14
N ASP A 235 -1.35 -5.45 -3.68
CA ASP A 235 -2.01 -6.13 -2.58
C ASP A 235 -1.81 -5.37 -1.25
N THR A 236 -0.61 -4.84 -0.99
CA THR A 236 -0.35 -4.03 0.21
C THR A 236 -1.14 -2.72 0.18
N VAL A 237 -1.24 -2.03 -0.97
CA VAL A 237 -2.03 -0.80 -1.10
C VAL A 237 -3.52 -1.06 -0.81
N ALA A 238 -4.07 -2.16 -1.35
CA ALA A 238 -5.44 -2.55 -1.08
C ALA A 238 -5.67 -2.89 0.41
N ALA A 239 -4.80 -3.70 1.00
CA ALA A 239 -4.90 -4.11 2.41
C ALA A 239 -4.79 -2.92 3.37
N VAL A 240 -3.85 -2.00 3.12
CA VAL A 240 -3.68 -0.80 3.95
C VAL A 240 -4.86 0.15 3.79
N MET A 241 -5.40 0.32 2.57
CA MET A 241 -6.56 1.18 2.35
C MET A 241 -7.78 0.71 3.15
N GLU A 242 -8.06 -0.60 3.19
CA GLU A 242 -9.16 -1.17 3.98
C GLU A 242 -9.04 -0.78 5.47
N GLU A 243 -7.84 -0.88 6.03
CA GLU A 243 -7.57 -0.52 7.42
C GLU A 243 -7.65 0.99 7.68
N LEU A 244 -7.20 1.81 6.72
CA LEU A 244 -7.29 3.27 6.82
C LEU A 244 -8.74 3.77 6.77
N VAL A 245 -9.59 3.13 5.95
CA VAL A 245 -11.03 3.43 5.89
C VAL A 245 -11.68 3.14 7.24
N SER A 246 -11.33 2.00 7.84
CA SER A 246 -11.85 1.55 9.14
C SER A 246 -11.35 2.43 10.31
N ALA A 247 -10.04 2.64 10.43
CA ALA A 247 -9.42 3.26 11.60
C ALA A 247 -9.36 4.79 11.54
N CYS A 248 -9.20 5.37 10.34
CA CYS A 248 -8.92 6.80 10.15
C CYS A 248 -10.02 7.55 9.41
N SER A 249 -11.17 6.93 9.17
CA SER A 249 -12.30 7.53 8.44
C SER A 249 -11.87 8.06 7.05
N VAL A 250 -11.00 7.31 6.37
CA VAL A 250 -10.53 7.64 5.03
C VAL A 250 -11.60 7.33 3.99
N VAL A 251 -11.71 8.16 2.95
CA VAL A 251 -12.56 7.85 1.78
C VAL A 251 -11.95 6.67 1.03
N ASN A 252 -12.72 5.60 0.86
CA ASN A 252 -12.26 4.41 0.14
C ASN A 252 -11.91 4.77 -1.31
N ALA A 253 -10.67 4.45 -1.71
CA ALA A 253 -10.14 4.69 -3.04
C ALA A 253 -9.39 3.45 -3.53
N SER A 254 -9.61 3.06 -4.78
CA SER A 254 -8.85 1.98 -5.40
C SER A 254 -7.43 2.42 -5.75
N GLY A 255 -6.48 1.49 -5.69
CA GLY A 255 -5.14 1.71 -6.23
C GLY A 255 -5.16 1.95 -7.74
N THR A 256 -4.32 2.87 -8.20
CA THR A 256 -4.03 3.12 -9.61
C THR A 256 -2.55 2.84 -9.90
N PRO A 257 -2.20 2.28 -11.08
CA PRO A 257 -0.82 1.95 -11.39
C PRO A 257 0.09 3.17 -11.34
N VAL A 258 1.32 2.99 -10.87
CA VAL A 258 2.34 4.06 -10.92
C VAL A 258 2.86 4.17 -12.36
N ILE A 259 2.71 5.36 -12.95
CA ILE A 259 3.17 5.65 -14.33
C ILE A 259 4.53 6.33 -14.26
N GLU A 260 5.57 5.68 -14.81
CA GLU A 260 6.96 6.17 -14.67
C GLU A 260 7.21 7.52 -15.34
N LEU A 261 6.64 7.72 -16.53
CA LEU A 261 6.86 8.93 -17.32
C LEU A 261 6.06 10.15 -16.80
N ASN A 262 5.11 9.93 -15.90
CA ASN A 262 4.25 10.97 -15.34
C ASN A 262 3.80 10.58 -13.92
N SER A 263 4.79 10.40 -13.03
CA SER A 263 4.50 9.98 -11.66
C SER A 263 3.69 11.05 -10.94
N THR A 264 2.56 10.65 -10.34
CA THR A 264 1.73 11.55 -9.53
C THR A 264 2.35 11.85 -8.18
N VAL A 265 3.16 10.92 -7.67
CA VAL A 265 3.80 10.99 -6.36
C VAL A 265 5.31 11.08 -6.56
N HIS A 266 5.93 12.01 -5.85
CA HIS A 266 7.37 12.24 -5.88
C HIS A 266 8.01 11.96 -4.51
N VAL A 267 9.33 11.77 -4.51
CA VAL A 267 10.07 11.36 -3.30
C VAL A 267 10.19 12.47 -2.27
N GLU A 268 10.22 13.72 -2.71
CA GLU A 268 10.18 14.89 -1.85
C GLU A 268 8.85 15.03 -1.09
N GLN A 269 7.78 14.38 -1.55
CA GLN A 269 6.49 14.36 -0.85
C GLN A 269 6.45 13.29 0.26
N ALA A 270 7.42 12.39 0.34
CA ALA A 270 7.44 11.33 1.32
C ALA A 270 7.56 11.88 2.73
N VAL A 271 6.56 11.60 3.57
CA VAL A 271 6.60 11.92 5.00
C VAL A 271 7.10 10.73 5.83
N GLN A 272 6.87 9.51 5.33
CA GLN A 272 7.25 8.28 6.03
C GLN A 272 7.41 7.13 5.05
N TYR A 273 8.56 6.48 5.07
CA TYR A 273 8.77 5.16 4.49
C TYR A 273 8.54 4.07 5.52
N TYR A 274 8.01 2.94 5.06
CA TYR A 274 7.80 1.76 5.87
C TYR A 274 8.49 0.56 5.23
N ARG A 275 8.72 -0.46 6.06
CA ARG A 275 9.10 -1.79 5.62
C ARG A 275 10.36 -1.74 4.75
N ALA A 276 11.39 -1.03 5.24
CA ALA A 276 12.66 -0.80 4.53
C ALA A 276 12.49 -0.15 3.14
N SER A 277 11.67 0.92 3.08
CA SER A 277 11.32 1.69 1.87
C SER A 277 10.54 0.92 0.81
N SER A 278 9.87 -0.17 1.17
CA SER A 278 8.98 -0.91 0.26
C SER A 278 7.52 -0.45 0.29
N PHE A 279 7.20 0.55 1.12
CA PHE A 279 5.93 1.26 1.14
C PHE A 279 6.16 2.70 1.58
N MET A 280 5.37 3.64 1.06
CA MET A 280 5.54 5.08 1.27
C MET A 280 4.21 5.75 1.58
N LEU A 281 4.21 6.64 2.57
CA LEU A 281 3.18 7.65 2.80
C LEU A 281 3.72 9.00 2.34
N ALA A 282 2.99 9.66 1.43
CA ALA A 282 3.38 10.93 0.84
C ALA A 282 2.29 11.99 1.04
N LEU A 283 2.68 13.21 1.42
CA LEU A 283 1.77 14.36 1.58
C LEU A 283 1.84 15.22 0.32
N THR A 284 0.70 15.47 -0.33
CA THR A 284 0.67 16.14 -1.65
C THR A 284 1.27 17.54 -1.66
N SER A 285 1.18 18.25 -0.53
CA SER A 285 1.70 19.62 -0.37
C SER A 285 3.12 19.67 0.22
N TYR A 286 3.72 18.52 0.54
CA TYR A 286 5.05 18.48 1.13
C TYR A 286 6.14 18.47 0.07
N ASN A 287 7.20 19.20 0.34
CA ASN A 287 8.39 19.22 -0.51
C ASN A 287 9.62 19.23 0.39
N ASN A 288 10.16 18.04 0.64
CA ASN A 288 11.41 17.87 1.37
C ASN A 288 12.60 18.06 0.42
N THR A 289 13.20 19.24 0.49
CA THR A 289 14.36 19.59 -0.35
C THR A 289 15.53 18.62 -0.16
N ALA A 290 15.75 18.06 1.04
CA ALA A 290 16.80 17.07 1.27
C ALA A 290 16.58 15.73 0.55
N SER A 291 15.35 15.44 0.14
CA SER A 291 15.00 14.20 -0.58
C SER A 291 14.99 14.36 -2.10
N LEU A 292 15.27 15.56 -2.62
CA LEU A 292 15.33 15.82 -4.05
C LEU A 292 16.42 14.97 -4.72
N PRO A 293 16.18 14.48 -5.96
CA PRO A 293 17.17 13.69 -6.68
C PRO A 293 18.52 14.39 -6.90
N SER A 294 18.55 15.72 -6.95
CA SER A 294 19.78 16.52 -7.04
C SER A 294 20.64 16.47 -5.78
N ASN A 295 20.03 16.15 -4.64
CA ASN A 295 20.68 16.11 -3.32
C ASN A 295 20.98 14.67 -2.87
N ALA A 296 20.57 13.68 -3.66
CA ALA A 296 20.94 12.30 -3.41
C ALA A 296 22.46 12.12 -3.58
N PRO A 297 23.13 11.35 -2.72
CA PRO A 297 24.54 11.05 -2.87
C PRO A 297 24.79 10.38 -4.23
N ALA A 298 25.97 10.59 -4.83
CA ALA A 298 26.29 10.04 -6.15
C ALA A 298 26.54 8.53 -6.15
N ASP A 299 27.01 8.00 -5.01
CA ASP A 299 27.27 6.58 -4.79
C ASP A 299 27.12 6.19 -3.31
N ASN A 300 27.27 4.90 -3.00
CA ASN A 300 27.15 4.35 -1.66
C ASN A 300 28.29 4.77 -0.70
N SER A 301 29.37 5.36 -1.19
CA SER A 301 30.47 5.86 -0.37
C SER A 301 30.28 7.32 0.05
N THR A 302 29.38 8.04 -0.64
CA THR A 302 29.04 9.42 -0.33
C THR A 302 27.97 9.47 0.76
N ALA A 303 28.23 10.27 1.81
CA ALA A 303 27.26 10.48 2.87
C ALA A 303 25.99 11.14 2.32
N ALA A 304 24.82 10.64 2.71
CA ALA A 304 23.57 11.35 2.47
C ALA A 304 23.56 12.66 3.26
N PRO A 305 22.73 13.64 2.85
CA PRO A 305 22.48 14.83 3.65
C PRO A 305 22.18 14.44 5.11
N PRO A 306 22.52 15.22 6.14
CA PRO A 306 22.14 14.88 7.52
C PRO A 306 20.64 15.13 7.73
N PRO A 307 19.96 14.43 8.68
CA PRO A 307 18.52 14.62 8.94
C PRO A 307 18.11 16.07 9.26
N SER A 308 19.04 16.90 9.77
CA SER A 308 18.83 18.32 10.03
C SER A 308 18.53 19.17 8.78
N THR A 309 18.75 18.62 7.58
CA THR A 309 18.41 19.28 6.31
C THR A 309 16.98 18.99 5.85
N ASP A 310 16.25 18.11 6.54
CA ASP A 310 14.86 17.81 6.19
C ASP A 310 13.98 19.06 6.38
N THR A 311 13.20 19.36 5.35
CA THR A 311 12.25 20.48 5.39
C THR A 311 11.14 20.14 6.39
N PRO A 312 10.77 21.03 7.34
CA PRO A 312 9.66 20.76 8.24
C PRO A 312 8.35 20.52 7.49
N LEU A 313 7.43 19.76 8.10
CA LEU A 313 6.09 19.60 7.54
C LEU A 313 5.42 20.97 7.38
N PRO A 314 4.60 21.18 6.34
CA PRO A 314 3.98 22.48 6.10
C PRO A 314 3.08 22.90 7.27
N LEU A 315 3.00 24.20 7.51
CA LEU A 315 2.13 24.76 8.54
C LEU A 315 0.65 24.40 8.29
N GLY A 316 -0.06 24.10 9.37
CA GLY A 316 -1.47 23.71 9.31
C GLY A 316 -1.72 22.26 8.89
N THR A 317 -0.68 21.43 8.71
CA THR A 317 -0.86 19.99 8.51
C THR A 317 -1.62 19.38 9.69
N ASP A 318 -2.67 18.60 9.41
CA ASP A 318 -3.42 17.90 10.44
C ASP A 318 -2.59 16.74 11.02
N MET A 319 -1.96 17.02 12.17
CA MET A 319 -1.12 16.06 12.86
C MET A 319 -1.89 14.89 13.47
N ASN A 320 -3.17 15.06 13.79
CA ASN A 320 -4.00 13.96 14.32
C ASN A 320 -4.30 12.95 13.21
N PHE A 321 -4.69 13.46 12.04
CA PHE A 321 -4.90 12.62 10.87
C PHE A 321 -3.61 11.94 10.43
N LEU A 322 -2.50 12.68 10.33
CA LEU A 322 -1.19 12.10 10.01
C LEU A 322 -0.76 11.02 11.02
N ASN A 323 -0.97 11.24 12.32
CA ASN A 323 -0.67 10.24 13.34
C ASN A 323 -1.56 8.99 13.20
N CYS A 324 -2.86 9.16 12.91
CA CYS A 324 -3.75 8.04 12.62
C CYS A 324 -3.26 7.22 11.43
N LEU A 325 -2.94 7.88 10.31
CA LEU A 325 -2.39 7.22 9.13
C LEU A 325 -1.11 6.46 9.49
N ASN A 326 -0.16 7.13 10.14
CA ASN A 326 1.16 6.57 10.42
C ASN A 326 1.09 5.33 11.32
N THR A 327 0.34 5.43 12.41
CA THR A 327 0.16 4.34 13.38
C THR A 327 -0.60 3.16 12.79
N THR A 328 -1.68 3.43 12.03
CA THR A 328 -2.47 2.39 11.37
C THR A 328 -1.63 1.64 10.33
N ILE A 329 -0.92 2.37 9.46
CA ILE A 329 -0.04 1.75 8.45
C ILE A 329 1.02 0.90 9.11
N GLY A 330 1.74 1.40 10.12
CA GLY A 330 2.79 0.62 10.76
C GLY A 330 2.25 -0.63 11.48
N ALA A 331 1.08 -0.55 12.08
CA ALA A 331 0.42 -1.70 12.72
C ALA A 331 -0.07 -2.73 11.70
N SER A 332 -0.66 -2.28 10.58
CA SER A 332 -1.39 -3.16 9.67
C SER A 332 -0.61 -3.61 8.44
N ILE A 333 0.41 -2.88 7.99
CA ILE A 333 1.11 -3.17 6.73
C ILE A 333 1.54 -4.65 6.66
N PRO A 334 1.17 -5.42 5.63
CA PRO A 334 1.58 -6.82 5.53
C PRO A 334 3.10 -6.98 5.58
N ILE A 335 3.58 -7.88 6.45
CA ILE A 335 4.99 -8.28 6.52
C ILE A 335 5.10 -9.79 6.46
N MET A 336 6.21 -10.28 5.91
CA MET A 336 6.52 -11.70 5.84
C MET A 336 6.49 -12.34 7.23
N ASP A 337 5.78 -13.46 7.31
CA ASP A 337 5.64 -14.22 8.55
C ASP A 337 6.93 -14.92 8.94
N SER A 338 7.10 -15.14 10.24
CA SER A 338 8.08 -16.12 10.71
C SER A 338 7.74 -17.49 10.11
N ALA A 339 8.74 -18.29 9.73
CA ALA A 339 8.45 -19.70 9.42
C ALA A 339 7.73 -20.30 10.61
N ALA A 340 6.54 -20.87 10.38
CA ALA A 340 5.99 -21.81 11.33
C ALA A 340 7.09 -22.84 11.62
N PRO A 341 7.38 -23.16 12.90
CA PRO A 341 8.18 -24.34 13.19
C PRO A 341 7.50 -25.47 12.43
N ARG A 342 8.25 -26.23 11.64
CA ARG A 342 7.76 -27.52 11.15
C ARG A 342 7.38 -28.26 12.42
N SER A 343 6.08 -28.34 12.73
CA SER A 343 5.61 -29.32 13.67
C SER A 343 6.04 -30.63 13.03
N PHE A 344 7.08 -31.25 13.60
CA PHE A 344 7.12 -32.69 13.52
C PHE A 344 5.76 -33.08 14.04
N GLN A 345 4.87 -33.53 13.15
CA GLN A 345 3.82 -34.43 13.56
C GLN A 345 4.61 -35.57 14.20
N ALA A 346 4.78 -35.50 15.52
CA ALA A 346 4.99 -36.68 16.30
C ALA A 346 3.93 -37.62 15.76
N VAL A 347 4.36 -38.75 15.21
CA VAL A 347 3.49 -39.86 14.81
C VAL A 347 2.78 -40.34 16.08
N GLY A 348 1.80 -39.56 16.51
CA GLY A 348 0.91 -39.81 17.62
C GLY A 348 -0.13 -40.78 17.13
N SER A 349 0.28 -42.04 17.01
CA SER A 349 -0.58 -43.23 17.06
C SER A 349 0.23 -44.50 16.76
N LEU A 350 1.32 -44.73 17.50
CA LEU A 350 1.59 -46.11 17.88
C LEU A 350 0.50 -46.48 18.90
N ASN A 351 -0.56 -47.12 18.41
CA ASN A 351 -1.61 -47.68 19.24
C ASN A 351 -0.98 -48.42 20.41
N ALA A 352 -1.31 -48.04 21.65
CA ALA A 352 -0.79 -48.68 22.86
C ALA A 352 -0.95 -50.22 22.81
N VAL A 353 -1.96 -50.71 22.09
CA VAL A 353 -2.20 -52.13 21.82
C VAL A 353 -1.04 -52.79 21.06
N GLY A 354 -0.44 -52.13 20.07
CA GLY A 354 0.68 -52.67 19.30
C GLY A 354 1.97 -52.76 20.12
N VAL A 355 2.20 -51.76 20.98
CA VAL A 355 3.35 -51.76 21.90
C VAL A 355 3.18 -52.83 22.98
N VAL A 356 1.98 -52.95 23.55
CA VAL A 356 1.64 -54.00 24.52
C VAL A 356 1.76 -55.41 23.91
N TRP A 357 1.33 -55.59 22.67
CA TRP A 357 1.47 -56.88 21.97
C TRP A 357 2.93 -57.24 21.71
N LEU A 358 3.77 -56.26 21.35
CA LEU A 358 5.22 -56.44 21.20
C LEU A 358 5.91 -56.83 22.52
N PHE A 359 5.51 -56.21 23.63
CA PHE A 359 6.02 -56.56 24.95
C PHE A 359 5.57 -57.96 25.41
N VAL A 360 4.32 -58.35 25.14
CA VAL A 360 3.81 -59.70 25.44
C VAL A 360 4.50 -60.76 24.58
N TRP A 361 4.81 -60.44 23.31
CA TRP A 361 5.54 -61.34 22.43
C TRP A 361 6.99 -61.53 22.88
N LEU A 362 7.67 -60.46 23.31
CA LEU A 362 9.04 -60.52 23.84
C LEU A 362 9.14 -61.28 25.17
N LEU A 363 8.13 -61.16 26.06
CA LEU A 363 8.07 -61.93 27.31
C LEU A 363 7.82 -63.43 27.10
N LYS A 364 7.34 -63.84 25.91
CA LYS A 364 7.17 -65.25 25.53
C LYS A 364 8.44 -65.90 24.94
N MET A 365 9.48 -65.11 24.68
CA MET A 365 10.74 -65.54 24.08
C MET A 365 11.88 -65.71 25.10
N ILE A 366 11.59 -65.52 26.39
CA ILE A 366 12.46 -65.80 27.55
C ILE A 366 11.89 -67.02 28.27
#